data_AF-A0A0A2EXF0-F1
#
_entry.id   AF-A0A0A2EXF0-F1
#
_cell.length_a   1.000
_cell.length_b   1.000
_cell.length_c   1.000
_cell.angle_alpha   90.00
_cell.angle_beta   90.00
_cell.angle_gamma   90.00
#
_symmetry.space_group_name_H-M   'P 1'
#
loop_
_entity.id
_entity.type
_entity.pdbx_description
1 polymer ?
#
loop_
_entity_poly.entity_id
_entity_poly.type
_entity_poly.pdbx_seq_one_letter_code
_entity_poly.pdbx_strand_id
1 'polypeptide(L)' 'MRWVVTIPRLQAIKDRRIMTDVLPHAIIGLLGVDTPLYKPELDFWGTAYDEQRRRIIYVDDASLAID' A
#
# COMPACT_ATOMS: atom_id res chain seq x y z
N MET A 1 -11.05 2.40 26.07
CA MET A 1 -11.37 3.34 24.96
C MET A 1 -10.31 3.17 23.86
N ARG A 2 -10.53 2.27 22.89
CA ARG A 2 -9.55 1.98 21.81
C ARG A 2 -10.03 2.43 20.42
N TRP A 3 -11.35 2.66 20.26
CA TRP A 3 -11.99 2.95 18.98
C TRP A 3 -11.79 4.37 18.46
N VAL A 4 -11.57 5.36 19.34
CA VAL A 4 -11.41 6.78 18.95
C VAL A 4 -10.12 7.03 18.17
N VAL A 5 -9.07 6.24 18.41
CA VAL A 5 -7.76 6.39 17.74
C VAL A 5 -7.72 5.63 16.40
N THR A 6 -8.57 4.60 16.23
CA THR A 6 -8.57 3.74 15.04
C THR A 6 -9.10 4.46 13.80
N ILE A 7 -10.16 5.26 13.93
CA ILE A 7 -10.79 5.95 12.80
C ILE A 7 -9.84 6.99 12.16
N PRO A 8 -9.17 7.88 12.93
CA PRO A 8 -8.20 8.82 12.35
C PRO A 8 -7.03 8.12 11.67
N ARG A 9 -6.55 7.00 12.22
CA ARG A 9 -5.45 6.24 11.62
C ARG A 9 -5.84 5.62 10.28
N LEU A 10 -7.06 5.06 10.18
CA LEU A 10 -7.58 4.53 8.91
C LEU A 10 -7.78 5.64 7.88
N GLN A 11 -8.25 6.82 8.32
CA GLN A 11 -8.37 7.99 7.46
C GLN A 11 -7.01 8.48 6.94
N ALA A 12 -5.95 8.43 7.75
CA ALA A 12 -4.61 8.80 7.27
C ALA A 12 -4.04 7.78 6.26
N ILE A 13 -4.33 6.49 6.44
CA ILE A 13 -3.83 5.43 5.54
C ILE A 13 -4.52 5.48 4.18
N LYS A 14 -5.81 5.83 4.13
CA LYS A 14 -6.57 5.91 2.85
C LYS A 14 -5.98 6.91 1.87
N ASP A 15 -5.32 7.95 2.38
CA ASP A 15 -4.77 9.06 1.59
C ASP A 15 -3.33 8.77 1.13
N ARG A 16 -2.75 7.63 1.55
CA ARG A 16 -1.43 7.22 1.11
C ARG A 16 -1.42 6.88 -0.38
N ARG A 17 -0.26 7.13 -1.00
CA ARG A 17 0.02 6.67 -2.37
C ARG A 17 0.13 5.14 -2.42
N ILE A 18 -0.98 4.41 -2.48
CA ILE A 18 -1.00 2.94 -2.57
C ILE A 18 -0.92 2.48 -4.03
N MET A 19 -0.24 1.36 -4.29
CA MET A 19 -0.17 0.69 -5.59
C MET A 19 -0.56 -0.80 -5.45
N THR A 20 -0.93 -1.43 -6.57
CA THR A 20 -1.34 -2.85 -6.56
C THR A 20 -0.19 -3.79 -6.21
N ASP A 21 1.05 -3.43 -6.57
CA ASP A 21 2.24 -4.28 -6.33
C ASP A 21 2.62 -4.37 -4.85
N VAL A 22 2.12 -3.48 -4.00
CA VAL A 22 2.37 -3.51 -2.55
C VAL A 22 1.31 -4.28 -1.76
N LEU A 23 0.20 -4.70 -2.40
CA LEU A 23 -0.87 -5.45 -1.74
C LEU A 23 -0.39 -6.75 -1.05
N PRO A 24 0.53 -7.56 -1.62
CA PRO A 24 1.00 -8.77 -0.93
C PRO A 24 1.66 -8.46 0.42
N HIS A 25 2.47 -7.41 0.49
CA HIS A 25 3.16 -7.01 1.72
C HIS A 25 2.19 -6.48 2.77
N ALA A 26 1.17 -5.75 2.33
CA ALA A 26 0.11 -5.27 3.21
C ALA A 26 -0.74 -6.43 3.78
N ILE A 27 -1.02 -7.47 3.00
CA ILE A 27 -1.73 -8.67 3.50
C ILE A 27 -0.85 -9.41 4.52
N ILE A 28 0.43 -9.60 4.22
CA ILE A 28 1.40 -10.23 5.16
C ILE A 28 1.44 -9.46 6.48
N GLY A 29 1.59 -8.13 6.44
CA GLY A 29 1.62 -7.26 7.61
C GLY A 29 0.30 -7.28 8.40
N LEU A 30 -0.85 -7.27 7.71
CA LEU A 30 -2.17 -7.35 8.35
C LEU A 30 -2.39 -8.67 9.08
N LEU A 31 -1.93 -9.78 8.51
CA LEU A 31 -2.08 -11.12 9.08
C LEU A 31 -1.01 -11.45 10.13
N GLY A 32 0.04 -10.62 10.25
CA GLY A 32 1.15 -10.87 11.16
C GLY A 32 1.99 -12.10 10.77
N VAL A 33 2.10 -12.39 9.47
CA VAL A 33 2.88 -13.51 8.96
C VAL A 33 4.37 -13.17 8.98
N ASP A 34 5.17 -13.99 9.65
CA ASP A 34 6.63 -13.88 9.63
C ASP A 34 7.22 -14.59 8.40
N THR A 35 7.93 -13.84 7.56
CA THR A 35 8.53 -14.35 6.33
C THR A 35 9.67 -13.45 5.86
N PRO A 36 10.77 -14.02 5.31
CA PRO A 36 11.86 -13.23 4.73
C PRO A 36 11.44 -12.42 3.49
N LEU A 37 10.25 -12.68 2.94
CA LEU A 37 9.69 -11.93 1.83
C LEU A 37 8.99 -10.63 2.27
N TYR A 38 8.77 -10.45 3.57
CA TYR A 38 8.15 -9.24 4.10
C TYR A 38 9.12 -8.06 3.99
N LYS A 39 8.60 -6.95 3.47
CA LYS A 39 9.33 -5.70 3.28
C LYS A 39 8.52 -4.59 3.96
N PRO A 40 8.93 -4.11 5.15
CA PRO A 40 8.21 -3.08 5.89
C PRO A 40 7.98 -1.80 5.09
N GLU A 41 8.90 -1.47 4.18
CA GLU A 41 8.82 -0.32 3.28
C GLU A 41 7.70 -0.44 2.22
N LEU A 42 7.20 -1.65 1.99
CA LEU A 42 6.07 -1.94 1.09
C LEU A 42 4.76 -2.23 1.85
N ASP A 43 4.77 -2.19 3.19
CA ASP A 43 3.56 -2.37 3.99
C ASP A 43 2.90 -1.04 4.31
N PHE A 44 1.82 -0.71 3.58
CA PHE A 44 1.11 0.56 3.77
C PHE A 44 0.30 0.66 5.08
N TRP A 45 0.19 -0.41 5.88
CA TRP A 45 -0.34 -0.33 7.25
C TRP A 45 0.70 0.17 8.27
N GLY A 46 1.98 -0.04 7.93
CA GLY A 46 3.14 0.25 8.76
C GLY A 46 3.57 1.71 8.72
N THR A 47 4.40 2.11 9.68
CA THR A 47 4.99 3.46 9.72
C THR A 47 6.21 3.59 8.81
N ALA A 48 6.77 2.48 8.33
CA ALA A 48 7.94 2.44 7.46
C ALA A 48 7.61 2.54 5.96
N TYR A 49 6.33 2.62 5.59
CA TYR A 49 5.89 2.67 4.20
C TYR A 49 6.54 3.82 3.43
N ASP A 50 7.18 3.52 2.31
CA ASP A 50 7.81 4.53 1.44
C ASP A 50 6.80 5.05 0.41
N GLU A 51 6.18 6.20 0.72
CA GLU A 51 5.24 6.88 -0.18
C GLU A 51 5.92 7.55 -1.39
N GLN A 52 7.26 7.71 -1.34
CA GLN A 52 8.06 8.35 -2.39
C GLN A 52 8.66 7.34 -3.38
N ARG A 53 8.45 6.04 -3.15
CA ARG A 53 8.90 4.96 -4.03
C ARG A 53 8.51 5.23 -5.48
N ARG A 54 9.46 4.99 -6.41
CA ARG A 54 9.23 5.10 -7.86
C ARG A 54 8.16 4.09 -8.28
N ARG A 55 7.13 4.57 -8.98
CA ARG A 55 6.05 3.75 -9.52
C ARG A 55 6.45 3.21 -10.89
N ILE A 56 6.21 1.92 -11.11
CA ILE A 56 6.23 1.34 -12.45
C ILE A 56 4.79 1.32 -12.93
N ILE A 57 4.47 2.16 -13.91
CA ILE A 57 3.16 2.20 -14.56
C ILE A 57 3.38 1.67 -15.96
N TYR A 58 2.85 0.48 -16.26
CA TYR A 58 2.76 -0.01 -17.61
C TYR A 58 1.44 0.47 -18.18
N VAL A 59 1.50 1.39 -19.13
CA VAL A 59 0.35 1.70 -20.00
C VAL A 59 0.55 0.87 -21.25
N ASP A 60 -0.43 0.03 -21.57
CA ASP A 60 -0.50 -0.58 -22.89
C ASP A 60 -0.98 0.50 -23.88
N ASP A 61 -0.12 0.87 -24.82
CA ASP A 61 -0.40 1.88 -25.85
C ASP A 61 -1.62 1.51 -26.73
N ALA A 62 -2.12 0.27 -26.65
CA ALA A 62 -3.29 -0.19 -27.39
C ALA A 62 -4.64 0.43 -26.95
N SER A 63 -4.70 1.15 -25.83
CA SER A 63 -5.96 1.69 -25.27
C SER A 63 -6.15 3.21 -25.45
N LEU A 64 -5.24 3.92 -26.11
CA LEU A 64 -5.33 5.36 -26.36
C LEU A 64 -5.98 5.75 -27.70
N ALA A 65 -6.62 4.82 -28.41
CA ALA A 65 -7.52 5.14 -29.51
C ALA A 65 -8.94 5.41 -28.96
N ILE A 66 -9.16 6.64 -28.50
CA ILE A 66 -10.50 7.21 -28.38
C ILE A 66 -10.69 8.09 -29.62
N ASP A 67 -11.55 7.62 -30.55
CA ASP A 67 -12.21 8.42 -31.59
C ASP A 67 -13.27 9.33 -30.94
#